data_AF-A0A3D0YKL8-F1
#
_entry.id   AF-A0A3D0YKL8-F1
#
_cell.length_a   1.000
_cell.length_b   1.000
_cell.length_c   1.000
_cell.angle_alpha   90.00
_cell.angle_beta   90.00
_cell.angle_gamma   90.00
#
_symmetry.space_group_name_H-M   'P 1'
#
loop_
_entity.id
_entity.type
_entity.pdbx_description
1 polymer ?
#
loop_
_entity_poly.entity_id
_entity_poly.type
_entity_poly.pdbx_seq_one_letter_code
_entity_poly.pdbx_strand_id
1 'polypeptide(L)'
;MYSKWLFEKFTIHTAFSDARGHPDFKRYYAFVVTADGKDLAALLVSKGLARAFGVYRETYDKRHSKDYRAQLADLELQAAKNGRGVWQHTDWKSLPEERQAQRDDDRENKIGIIKKPNLPLEKMRINKASRDELMQLPGIGKATADGIIGNRPYSKPEDLLKVSGIGKKTMEKLKPFLIFPEG
;
A
#
# COMPACT_ATOMS: atom_id res chain seq x y z
N MET A 1 -13.49 27.83 16.45
CA MET A 1 -12.61 27.85 17.64
C MET A 1 -11.44 26.91 17.34
N TYR A 2 -10.25 27.44 17.03
CA TYR A 2 -9.09 26.62 16.67
C TYR A 2 -8.66 25.77 17.87
N SER A 3 -8.59 24.44 17.70
CA SER A 3 -8.25 23.48 18.75
C SER A 3 -6.78 23.64 19.18
N LYS A 4 -6.57 24.16 20.40
CA LYS A 4 -5.24 24.44 20.98
C LYS A 4 -4.50 23.21 21.55
N TRP A 5 -4.82 22.00 21.13
CA TRP A 5 -4.30 20.78 21.78
C TRP A 5 -2.79 20.57 21.67
N LEU A 6 -2.16 21.19 20.67
CA LEU A 6 -0.72 21.10 20.41
C LEU A 6 0.02 22.42 20.65
N PHE A 7 -0.64 23.41 21.26
CA PHE A 7 0.02 24.67 21.64
C PHE A 7 0.85 24.52 22.92
N GLU A 8 0.43 23.64 23.82
CA GLU A 8 1.19 23.29 25.02
C GLU A 8 2.12 22.11 24.75
N LYS A 9 3.05 21.84 25.68
CA LYS A 9 3.99 20.72 25.55
C LYS A 9 3.22 19.40 25.43
N PHE A 10 3.41 18.71 24.32
CA PHE A 10 2.84 17.39 24.06
C PHE A 10 3.95 16.36 23.93
N THR A 11 3.60 15.09 24.10
CA THR A 11 4.52 13.96 24.02
C THR A 11 4.25 13.15 22.77
N ILE A 12 5.31 12.77 22.05
CA ILE A 12 5.21 11.83 20.93
C ILE A 12 5.87 10.51 21.35
N HIS A 13 5.11 9.42 21.30
CA HIS A 13 5.65 8.07 21.41
C HIS A 13 5.76 7.46 20.02
N THR A 14 6.96 7.06 19.62
CA THR A 14 7.19 6.47 18.30
C THR A 14 7.33 4.95 18.39
N ALA A 15 6.73 4.24 17.44
CA ALA A 15 6.89 2.79 17.28
C ALA A 15 7.32 2.44 15.86
N PHE A 16 8.20 1.46 15.73
CA PHE A 16 8.75 1.01 14.46
C PHE A 16 8.02 -0.24 13.92
N SER A 17 7.90 -0.33 12.59
CA SER A 17 7.62 -1.59 11.91
C SER A 17 8.45 -1.74 10.66
N ASP A 18 8.99 -2.94 10.49
CA ASP A 18 9.45 -3.42 9.21
C ASP A 18 8.24 -3.47 8.25
N ALA A 19 8.35 -2.81 7.09
CA ALA A 19 7.31 -2.91 6.08
C ALA A 19 7.54 -4.22 5.35
N ARG A 20 6.62 -5.17 5.49
CA ARG A 20 6.64 -6.48 4.80
C ARG A 20 6.59 -6.41 3.26
N GLY A 21 6.87 -5.24 2.66
CA GLY A 21 7.04 -5.00 1.24
C GLY A 21 8.22 -4.04 1.03
N HIS A 22 9.34 -4.60 0.57
CA HIS A 22 10.64 -3.96 0.28
C HIS A 22 11.47 -3.50 1.52
N PRO A 23 12.71 -4.00 1.68
CA PRO A 23 13.56 -3.76 2.86
C PRO A 23 14.00 -2.30 3.08
N ASP A 24 13.79 -1.43 2.08
CA ASP A 24 14.19 -0.02 2.14
C ASP A 24 13.11 0.91 2.72
N PHE A 25 11.85 0.48 2.83
CA PHE A 25 10.77 1.36 3.30
C PHE A 25 10.40 1.06 4.75
N LYS A 26 10.96 1.84 5.68
CA LYS A 26 10.62 1.75 7.10
C LYS A 26 9.30 2.48 7.40
N ARG A 27 8.41 1.86 8.19
CA ARG A 27 7.18 2.52 8.69
C ARG A 27 7.39 3.00 10.12
N TYR A 28 7.17 4.30 10.33
CA TYR A 28 7.19 4.94 11.63
C TYR A 28 5.76 5.27 12.04
N TYR A 29 5.36 4.81 13.23
CA TYR A 29 4.10 5.16 13.85
C TYR A 29 4.37 6.16 14.96
N ALA A 30 3.50 7.15 15.10
CA ALA A 30 3.58 8.17 16.15
C ALA A 30 2.24 8.21 16.90
N PHE A 31 2.30 8.09 18.22
CA PHE A 31 1.18 8.30 19.12
C PHE A 31 1.42 9.62 19.84
N VAL A 32 0.48 10.56 19.70
CA VAL A 32 0.61 11.90 20.25
C VAL A 32 -0.29 12.04 21.46
N VAL A 33 0.32 12.41 22.59
CA VAL A 33 -0.36 12.64 23.86
C VAL A 33 -0.28 14.13 24.18
N THR A 34 -1.43 14.76 24.39
CA THR A 34 -1.53 16.18 24.72
C THR A 34 -0.98 16.49 26.11
N ALA A 35 -0.81 17.78 26.43
CA ALA A 35 -0.31 18.23 27.74
C ALA A 35 -1.12 17.71 28.93
N ASP A 36 -2.43 17.54 28.75
CA ASP A 36 -3.37 17.00 29.75
C ASP A 36 -3.45 15.46 29.74
N GLY A 37 -2.51 14.78 29.08
CA GLY A 37 -2.38 13.33 29.09
C GLY A 37 -3.40 12.60 28.19
N LYS A 38 -4.09 13.31 27.30
CA LYS A 38 -5.09 12.72 26.41
C LYS A 38 -4.49 12.26 25.10
N ASP A 39 -4.99 11.16 24.58
CA ASP A 39 -4.66 10.69 23.24
C ASP A 39 -5.26 11.62 22.18
N LEU A 40 -4.40 12.26 21.39
CA LEU A 40 -4.78 13.18 20.34
C LEU A 40 -5.64 12.51 19.26
N ALA A 41 -5.35 11.26 18.91
CA ALA A 41 -6.11 10.56 17.87
C ALA A 41 -7.56 10.34 18.32
N ALA A 42 -7.75 9.88 19.57
CA ALA A 42 -9.07 9.76 20.17
C ALA A 42 -9.81 11.12 20.21
N LEU A 43 -9.11 12.21 20.56
CA LEU A 43 -9.69 13.56 20.55
C LEU A 43 -10.15 13.99 19.15
N LEU A 44 -9.29 13.84 18.14
CA LEU A 44 -9.61 14.20 16.75
C LEU A 44 -10.82 13.42 16.23
N VAL A 45 -10.83 12.10 16.42
CA VAL A 45 -11.93 11.24 15.99
C VAL A 45 -13.23 11.61 16.73
N SER A 46 -13.17 11.81 18.05
CA SER A 46 -14.36 12.17 18.85
C SER A 46 -14.97 13.55 18.50
N LYS A 47 -14.18 14.46 17.92
CA LYS A 47 -14.64 15.76 17.41
C LYS A 47 -15.01 15.72 15.92
N GLY A 48 -14.90 14.56 15.26
CA GLY A 48 -15.18 14.42 13.83
C GLY A 48 -14.19 15.16 12.95
N LEU A 49 -12.95 15.33 13.43
CA LEU A 49 -11.85 15.98 12.70
C LEU A 49 -10.94 14.95 12.01
N ALA A 50 -11.06 13.68 12.36
CA ALA A 50 -10.32 12.58 11.75
C ALA A 50 -11.16 11.30 11.71
N ARG A 51 -10.75 10.37 10.84
CA ARG A 51 -11.35 9.03 10.70
C ARG A 51 -10.47 7.98 11.39
N ALA A 52 -11.06 6.92 11.93
CA ALA A 52 -10.34 5.75 12.43
C ALA A 52 -9.87 4.85 11.26
N PHE A 53 -8.89 5.33 10.48
CA PHE A 53 -8.36 4.64 9.30
C PHE A 53 -6.86 4.33 9.41
N GLY A 54 -6.44 3.19 8.84
CA GLY A 54 -5.02 2.84 8.69
C GLY A 54 -4.57 1.55 9.38
N VAL A 55 -3.25 1.40 9.51
CA VAL A 55 -2.58 0.27 10.16
C VAL A 55 -2.25 0.67 11.60
N TYR A 56 -2.58 -0.20 12.56
CA TYR A 56 -2.43 0.07 13.99
C TYR A 56 -1.33 -0.79 14.59
N ARG A 57 -0.63 -0.24 15.58
CA ARG A 57 0.35 -0.95 16.41
C ARG A 57 -0.13 -0.99 17.85
N GLU A 58 0.51 -1.83 18.65
CA GLU A 58 0.38 -1.74 20.11
C GLU A 58 0.74 -0.31 20.53
N THR A 59 -0.10 0.28 21.37
CA THR A 59 0.05 1.65 21.82
C THR A 59 1.15 1.74 22.89
N TYR A 60 1.61 2.95 23.18
CA TYR A 60 2.65 3.21 24.19
C TYR A 60 2.26 2.76 25.62
N ASP A 61 0.96 2.65 25.90
CA ASP A 61 0.39 2.14 27.15
C ASP A 61 0.03 0.64 27.10
N LYS A 62 0.60 -0.10 26.15
CA LYS A 62 0.44 -1.55 25.97
C LYS A 62 -0.97 -2.03 25.62
N ARG A 63 -1.84 -1.15 25.09
CA ARG A 63 -3.12 -1.61 24.54
C ARG A 63 -2.91 -2.30 23.20
N HIS A 64 -3.57 -3.43 23.03
CA HIS A 64 -3.49 -4.18 21.80
C HIS A 64 -4.11 -3.38 20.64
N SER A 65 -3.45 -3.41 19.48
CA SER A 65 -3.82 -2.62 18.29
C SER A 65 -5.29 -2.80 17.86
N LYS A 66 -5.84 -4.00 18.02
CA LYS A 66 -7.23 -4.32 17.70
C LYS A 66 -8.22 -3.60 18.62
N ASP A 67 -7.92 -3.53 19.91
CA ASP A 67 -8.80 -2.94 20.91
C ASP A 67 -8.77 -1.42 20.79
N TYR A 68 -7.59 -0.86 20.57
CA TYR A 68 -7.44 0.57 20.28
C TYR A 68 -8.21 0.99 19.02
N ARG A 69 -8.11 0.20 17.94
CA ARG A 69 -8.88 0.42 16.73
C ARG A 69 -10.39 0.37 16.98
N ALA A 70 -10.86 -0.60 17.76
CA ALA A 70 -12.27 -0.73 18.10
C ALA A 70 -12.76 0.50 18.87
N GLN A 71 -12.00 0.96 19.86
CA GLN A 71 -12.31 2.18 20.61
C GLN A 71 -12.42 3.41 19.71
N LEU A 72 -11.50 3.58 18.75
CA LEU A 72 -11.58 4.70 17.81
C LEU A 72 -12.80 4.60 16.90
N ALA A 73 -13.19 3.39 16.48
CA ALA A 73 -14.39 3.19 15.69
C ALA A 73 -15.67 3.55 16.48
N ASP A 74 -15.72 3.25 17.77
CA ASP A 74 -16.83 3.64 18.64
C ASP A 74 -16.92 5.17 18.79
N LEU A 75 -15.79 5.86 18.93
CA LEU A 75 -15.74 7.32 18.97
C LEU A 75 -16.16 7.96 17.63
N GLU A 76 -15.77 7.36 16.52
CA GLU A 76 -16.19 7.78 15.17
C GLU A 76 -17.71 7.64 15.03
N LEU A 77 -18.28 6.53 15.48
CA LEU A 77 -19.73 6.30 15.47
C LEU A 77 -20.48 7.33 16.33
N GLN A 78 -19.95 7.67 17.50
CA GLN A 78 -20.51 8.73 18.34
C GLN A 78 -20.41 10.11 17.67
N ALA A 79 -19.30 10.42 17.02
CA ALA A 79 -19.11 11.69 16.31
C ALA A 79 -20.06 11.80 15.11
N ALA A 80 -20.22 10.71 14.35
CA ALA A 80 -21.17 10.54 13.26
C ALA A 80 -22.61 10.77 13.73
N LYS A 81 -23.06 10.03 14.75
CA LYS A 81 -24.42 10.15 15.31
C LYS A 81 -24.74 11.57 15.77
N ASN A 82 -23.76 12.26 16.35
CA ASN A 82 -23.93 13.60 16.88
C ASN A 82 -23.65 14.71 15.86
N GLY A 83 -23.35 14.37 14.60
CA GLY A 83 -22.96 15.36 13.58
C GLY A 83 -21.83 16.27 14.07
N ARG A 84 -20.68 15.72 14.47
CA ARG A 84 -19.52 16.52 14.88
C ARG A 84 -18.55 16.70 13.73
N GLY A 85 -17.97 17.89 13.61
CA GLY A 85 -16.93 18.16 12.61
C GLY A 85 -17.41 17.89 11.19
N VAL A 86 -16.65 17.12 10.42
CA VAL A 86 -16.99 16.80 9.02
C VAL A 86 -18.34 16.08 8.88
N TRP A 87 -18.78 15.36 9.93
CA TRP A 87 -20.06 14.65 9.94
C TRP A 87 -21.29 15.56 9.87
N GLN A 88 -21.14 16.87 10.11
CA GLN A 88 -22.21 17.87 9.93
C GLN A 88 -22.60 18.04 8.47
N HIS A 89 -21.66 17.78 7.57
CA HIS A 89 -21.82 17.97 6.13
C HIS A 89 -22.03 16.65 5.38
N THR A 90 -22.15 15.54 6.12
CA THR A 90 -22.36 14.23 5.52
C THR A 90 -23.81 14.08 5.04
N ASP A 91 -23.97 13.77 3.75
CA ASP A 91 -25.24 13.26 3.25
C ASP A 91 -25.39 11.78 3.65
N TRP A 92 -26.21 11.54 4.68
CA TRP A 92 -26.46 10.20 5.19
C TRP A 92 -27.20 9.30 4.20
N LYS A 93 -27.87 9.87 3.18
CA LYS A 93 -28.62 9.10 2.17
C LYS A 93 -27.69 8.50 1.12
N SER A 94 -26.65 9.21 0.69
CA SER A 94 -25.66 8.73 -0.28
C SER A 94 -24.60 7.80 0.35
N LEU A 95 -24.40 7.90 1.67
CA LEU A 95 -23.35 7.19 2.39
C LEU A 95 -23.29 5.66 2.14
N PRO A 96 -24.41 4.91 2.07
CA PRO A 96 -24.35 3.47 1.77
C PRO A 96 -23.76 3.16 0.39
N GLU A 97 -24.12 3.96 -0.62
CA GLU A 97 -23.65 3.83 -2.00
C GLU A 97 -22.18 4.23 -2.11
N GLU A 98 -21.79 5.37 -1.55
CA GLU A 98 -20.39 5.81 -1.50
C GLU A 98 -19.48 4.78 -0.81
N ARG A 99 -19.94 4.19 0.29
CA ARG A 99 -19.20 3.13 0.98
C ARG A 99 -19.15 1.83 0.17
N GLN A 100 -20.16 1.55 -0.66
CA GLN A 100 -20.14 0.40 -1.55
C GLN A 100 -19.12 0.63 -2.67
N ALA A 101 -19.14 1.78 -3.33
CA ALA A 101 -18.15 2.15 -4.35
C ALA A 101 -16.72 2.06 -3.80
N GLN A 102 -16.45 2.61 -2.60
CA GLN A 102 -15.13 2.49 -1.97
C GLN A 102 -14.71 1.03 -1.73
N ARG A 103 -15.64 0.16 -1.29
CA ARG A 103 -15.35 -1.27 -1.12
C ARG A 103 -15.04 -1.95 -2.44
N ASP A 104 -15.67 -1.50 -3.52
CA ASP A 104 -15.48 -2.04 -4.86
C ASP A 104 -14.11 -1.62 -5.39
N ASP A 105 -13.77 -0.33 -5.27
CA ASP A 105 -12.44 0.20 -5.57
C ASP A 105 -11.34 -0.48 -4.73
N ASP A 106 -11.55 -0.68 -3.43
CA ASP A 106 -10.60 -1.37 -2.56
C ASP A 106 -10.41 -2.83 -2.98
N ARG A 107 -11.49 -3.50 -3.41
CA ARG A 107 -11.43 -4.86 -3.96
C ARG A 107 -10.66 -4.87 -5.27
N GLU A 108 -10.95 -3.95 -6.18
CA GLU A 108 -10.25 -3.82 -7.46
C GLU A 108 -8.77 -3.51 -7.26
N ASN A 109 -8.41 -2.57 -6.38
CA ASN A 109 -7.03 -2.23 -6.04
C ASN A 109 -6.29 -3.41 -5.40
N LYS A 110 -6.94 -4.13 -4.47
CA LYS A 110 -6.35 -5.34 -3.87
C LYS A 110 -6.19 -6.46 -4.88
N ILE A 111 -7.11 -6.58 -5.84
CA ILE A 111 -7.03 -7.50 -6.97
C ILE A 111 -5.94 -7.05 -7.94
N GLY A 112 -5.73 -5.76 -8.21
CA GLY A 112 -4.65 -5.24 -9.06
C GLY A 112 -3.25 -5.52 -8.51
N ILE A 113 -3.13 -5.66 -7.18
CA ILE A 113 -1.89 -6.10 -6.51
C ILE A 113 -1.70 -7.64 -6.57
N ILE A 114 -2.79 -8.42 -6.64
CA ILE A 114 -2.75 -9.91 -6.61
C ILE A 114 -2.93 -10.56 -8.00
N LYS A 115 -3.48 -9.83 -8.95
CA LYS A 115 -3.69 -10.19 -10.35
C LYS A 115 -3.38 -8.95 -11.18
N LYS A 116 -2.14 -8.83 -11.66
CA LYS A 116 -2.02 -8.37 -13.05
C LYS A 116 -2.88 -9.37 -13.84
N PRO A 117 -3.99 -8.95 -14.49
CA PRO A 117 -4.67 -9.88 -15.37
C PRO A 117 -3.60 -10.34 -16.35
N ASN A 118 -3.64 -11.63 -16.68
CA ASN A 118 -2.90 -12.15 -17.80
C ASN A 118 -3.53 -11.52 -19.06
N LEU A 119 -3.39 -10.20 -19.24
CA LEU A 119 -3.54 -9.59 -20.56
C LEU A 119 -2.62 -10.42 -21.44
N PRO A 120 -3.06 -10.82 -22.65
CA PRO A 120 -2.15 -11.39 -23.61
C PRO A 120 -1.04 -10.35 -23.80
N LEU A 121 0.09 -10.56 -23.13
CA LEU A 121 1.26 -9.72 -23.25
C LEU A 121 1.63 -9.85 -24.72
N GLU A 122 1.37 -8.76 -25.45
CA GLU A 122 1.78 -8.64 -26.83
C GLU A 122 3.28 -8.96 -26.88
N LYS A 123 3.67 -9.86 -27.79
CA LYS A 123 5.01 -10.45 -27.75
C LYS A 123 6.07 -9.34 -27.74
N MET A 124 6.90 -9.31 -26.70
CA MET A 124 7.83 -8.22 -26.41
C MET A 124 9.21 -8.47 -27.00
N ARG A 125 9.78 -7.49 -27.71
CA ARG A 125 11.14 -7.58 -28.26
C ARG A 125 12.18 -7.44 -27.15
N ILE A 126 12.76 -8.55 -26.70
CA ILE A 126 13.67 -8.62 -25.54
C ILE A 126 14.88 -7.68 -25.65
N ASN A 127 15.40 -7.48 -26.86
CA ASN A 127 16.57 -6.64 -27.13
C ASN A 127 16.26 -5.13 -27.19
N LYS A 128 14.98 -4.75 -27.28
CA LYS A 128 14.54 -3.35 -27.38
C LYS A 128 13.67 -2.88 -26.22
N ALA A 129 13.16 -3.81 -25.40
CA ALA A 129 12.30 -3.49 -24.28
C ALA A 129 12.97 -2.52 -23.27
N SER A 130 12.19 -1.62 -22.72
CA SER A 130 12.57 -0.78 -21.58
C SER A 130 12.56 -1.59 -20.27
N ARG A 131 13.16 -1.04 -19.22
CA ARG A 131 13.16 -1.67 -17.89
C ARG A 131 11.73 -1.93 -17.39
N ASP A 132 10.83 -0.97 -17.56
CA ASP A 132 9.46 -1.06 -17.06
C ASP A 132 8.66 -2.12 -17.81
N GLU A 133 8.83 -2.21 -19.13
CA GLU A 133 8.26 -3.27 -19.97
C GLU A 133 8.75 -4.65 -19.53
N LEU A 134 10.05 -4.83 -19.26
CA LEU A 134 10.57 -6.10 -18.74
C LEU A 134 9.96 -6.47 -17.38
N MET A 135 9.75 -5.49 -16.51
CA MET A 135 9.10 -5.69 -15.21
C MET A 135 7.59 -5.99 -15.30
N GLN A 136 6.99 -5.89 -16.50
CA GLN A 136 5.63 -6.39 -16.73
C GLN A 136 5.58 -7.91 -16.88
N LEU A 137 6.70 -8.55 -17.22
CA LEU A 137 6.78 -9.99 -17.41
C LEU A 137 6.66 -10.75 -16.06
N PRO A 138 6.01 -11.93 -16.06
CA PRO A 138 5.82 -12.71 -14.84
C PRO A 138 7.17 -13.20 -14.28
N GLY A 139 7.46 -12.85 -13.04
CA GLY A 139 8.69 -13.26 -12.35
C GLY A 139 9.92 -12.43 -12.67
N ILE A 140 9.77 -11.28 -13.35
CA ILE A 140 10.86 -10.32 -13.59
C ILE A 140 10.72 -9.13 -12.61
N GLY A 141 11.69 -9.01 -11.71
CA GLY A 141 11.84 -7.85 -10.82
C GLY A 141 12.91 -6.88 -11.33
N LYS A 142 13.10 -5.76 -10.64
CA LYS A 142 14.06 -4.70 -11.00
C LYS A 142 15.48 -5.24 -11.27
N ALA A 143 16.02 -6.06 -10.37
CA ALA A 143 17.37 -6.62 -10.49
C ALA A 143 17.51 -7.54 -11.72
N THR A 144 16.49 -8.35 -12.00
CA THR A 144 16.46 -9.23 -13.17
C THR A 144 16.31 -8.44 -14.46
N ALA A 145 15.47 -7.39 -14.48
CA ALA A 145 15.33 -6.49 -15.62
C ALA A 145 16.64 -5.76 -15.94
N ASP A 146 17.35 -5.29 -14.91
CA ASP A 146 18.68 -4.68 -15.03
C ASP A 146 19.70 -5.68 -15.62
N GLY A 147 19.67 -6.93 -15.13
CA GLY A 147 20.50 -8.01 -15.65
C GLY A 147 20.17 -8.39 -17.10
N ILE A 148 18.89 -8.31 -17.50
CA ILE A 148 18.47 -8.52 -18.89
C ILE A 148 19.03 -7.42 -19.78
N ILE A 149 18.91 -6.15 -19.39
CA ILE A 149 19.41 -5.03 -20.20
C ILE A 149 20.94 -5.11 -20.34
N GLY A 150 21.64 -5.43 -19.26
CA GLY A 150 23.11 -5.50 -19.25
C GLY A 150 23.71 -6.65 -20.06
N ASN A 151 22.96 -7.74 -20.29
CA ASN A 151 23.44 -8.91 -21.03
C ASN A 151 22.90 -9.01 -22.46
N ARG A 152 22.30 -7.93 -22.99
CA ARG A 152 21.92 -7.85 -24.41
C ARG A 152 23.16 -7.94 -25.30
N PRO A 153 23.05 -8.50 -26.52
CA PRO A 153 21.84 -9.02 -27.17
C PRO A 153 21.57 -10.52 -26.92
N TYR A 154 20.30 -10.91 -27.03
CA TYR A 154 19.84 -12.29 -26.98
C TYR A 154 19.39 -12.77 -28.36
N SER A 155 19.80 -13.98 -28.75
CA SER A 155 19.38 -14.59 -30.03
C SER A 155 18.38 -15.72 -29.82
N LYS A 156 18.45 -16.41 -28.68
CA LYS A 156 17.59 -17.54 -28.37
C LYS A 156 17.12 -17.52 -26.92
N PRO A 157 16.00 -18.20 -26.58
CA PRO A 157 15.50 -18.25 -25.19
C PRO A 157 16.52 -18.75 -24.17
N GLU A 158 17.44 -19.64 -24.57
CA GLU A 158 18.46 -20.21 -23.69
C GLU A 158 19.49 -19.18 -23.24
N ASP A 159 19.70 -18.10 -24.01
CA ASP A 159 20.64 -17.04 -23.64
C ASP A 159 20.19 -16.28 -22.38
N LEU A 160 18.89 -16.31 -22.05
CA LEU A 160 18.36 -15.71 -20.83
C LEU A 160 18.87 -16.40 -19.55
N LEU A 161 19.35 -17.65 -19.64
CA LEU A 161 19.93 -18.37 -18.49
C LEU A 161 21.26 -17.75 -18.02
N LYS A 162 21.88 -16.87 -18.81
CA LYS A 162 23.07 -16.11 -18.41
C LYS A 162 22.74 -15.01 -17.41
N VAL A 163 21.48 -14.61 -17.29
CA VAL A 163 21.04 -13.55 -16.38
C VAL A 163 20.80 -14.13 -14.98
N SER A 164 21.48 -13.56 -13.98
CA SER A 164 21.27 -13.91 -12.58
C SER A 164 19.80 -13.70 -12.18
N GLY A 165 19.18 -14.76 -11.66
CA GLY A 165 17.75 -14.77 -11.29
C GLY A 165 16.80 -15.36 -12.34
N ILE A 166 17.26 -15.67 -13.56
CA ILE A 166 16.47 -16.40 -14.56
C ILE A 166 16.88 -17.87 -14.58
N GLY A 167 16.06 -18.72 -13.96
CA GLY A 167 16.19 -20.18 -14.06
C GLY A 167 15.37 -20.77 -15.20
N LYS A 168 15.52 -22.08 -15.46
CA LYS A 168 14.75 -22.82 -16.48
C LYS A 168 13.24 -22.60 -16.37
N LYS A 169 12.68 -22.69 -15.15
CA LYS A 169 11.25 -22.47 -14.89
C LYS A 169 10.78 -21.06 -15.23
N THR A 170 11.63 -20.05 -15.03
CA THR A 170 11.30 -18.65 -15.34
C THR A 170 11.39 -18.44 -16.83
N MET A 171 12.46 -18.92 -17.48
CA MET A 171 12.64 -18.85 -18.94
C MET A 171 11.45 -19.48 -19.69
N GLU A 172 11.00 -20.67 -19.28
CA GLU A 172 9.85 -21.36 -19.91
C GLU A 172 8.56 -20.53 -19.82
N LYS A 173 8.35 -19.84 -18.70
CA LYS A 173 7.19 -18.94 -18.52
C LYS A 173 7.30 -17.67 -19.35
N LEU A 174 8.50 -17.22 -19.68
CA LEU A 174 8.76 -16.02 -20.48
C LEU A 174 8.72 -16.28 -21.98
N LYS A 175 9.08 -17.49 -22.42
CA LYS A 175 9.10 -17.90 -23.83
C LYS A 175 7.87 -17.49 -24.64
N PRO A 176 6.61 -17.63 -24.17
CA PRO A 176 5.43 -17.22 -24.95
C PRO A 176 5.30 -15.70 -25.12
N PHE A 177 5.98 -14.90 -24.30
CA PHE A 177 5.86 -13.45 -24.24
C PHE A 177 7.02 -12.70 -24.90
N LEU A 178 8.02 -13.40 -25.43
CA LEU A 178 9.25 -12.79 -25.95
C LEU A 178 9.43 -13.04 -27.46
N ILE A 179 9.86 -12.00 -28.17
CA ILE A 179 10.35 -12.06 -29.55
C ILE A 179 11.87 -11.93 -29.53
N PHE A 180 12.54 -12.90 -30.12
CA PHE A 180 13.97 -12.85 -30.43
C PHE A 180 14.14 -12.47 -31.91
N PRO A 181 15.22 -11.78 -32.29
CA PRO A 181 15.52 -11.56 -33.70
C PRO A 181 15.70 -12.93 -34.37
N GLU A 182 14.86 -13.23 -35.37
CA GLU A 182 15.13 -14.36 -36.27
C GLU A 182 16.44 -14.08 -36.99
N GLY A 183 17.35 -15.07 -36.97
CA GLY A 183 18.56 -15.06 -37.77
C GLY A 183 18.24 -15.44 -39.21
#